data_AF-A0A662TSX5-F1
#
_entry.id   AF-A0A662TSX5-F1
#
_cell.length_a   1.000
_cell.length_b   1.000
_cell.length_c   1.000
_cell.angle_alpha   90.00
_cell.angle_beta   90.00
_cell.angle_gamma   90.00
#
_symmetry.space_group_name_H-M   'P 1'
#
loop_
_entity.id
_entity.type
_entity.pdbx_description
1 polymer ?
#
loop_
_entity_poly.entity_id
_entity_poly.type
_entity_poly.pdbx_seq_one_letter_code
_entity_poly.pdbx_strand_id
1 'polypeptide(L)' 'DIKEIIYAGGVSEIEDLMELSSIGFTGCVIGSALYSGKLNLMEVMKYV' A
#
# COMPACT_ATOMS: atom_id res chain seq x y z
N ASP A 1 -20.14 -11.89 6.68
CA ASP A 1 -19.28 -10.77 7.14
C ASP A 1 -17.88 -10.94 6.59
N ILE A 2 -17.49 -10.12 5.61
CA ILE A 2 -16.10 -10.05 5.15
C ILE A 2 -15.37 -9.14 6.14
N LYS A 3 -14.35 -9.66 6.82
CA LYS A 3 -13.49 -8.84 7.67
C LYS A 3 -12.47 -8.14 6.78
N GLU A 4 -12.40 -6.82 6.88
CA GLU A 4 -11.31 -6.05 6.30
C GLU A 4 -10.01 -6.36 7.02
N ILE A 5 -8.94 -6.57 6.26
CA ILE A 5 -7.59 -6.82 6.76
C ILE A 5 -6.69 -5.77 6.13
N ILE A 6 -6.15 -4.89 6.98
CA ILE A 6 -5.32 -3.77 6.58
C ILE A 6 -3.87 -4.06 6.96
N TYR A 7 -2.96 -3.91 6.00
CA TYR A 7 -1.52 -4.01 6.24
C TYR A 7 -0.96 -2.68 6.79
N ALA A 8 -0.52 -2.68 8.05
CA ALA A 8 -0.35 -1.43 8.82
C ALA A 8 1.00 -0.69 8.64
N GLY A 9 1.89 -1.13 7.74
CA GLY A 9 3.14 -0.41 7.46
C GLY A 9 4.22 -1.30 6.86
N GLY A 10 5.29 -0.69 6.34
CA GLY A 10 6.38 -1.38 5.63
C GLY A 10 6.30 -1.26 4.10
N VAL A 11 5.21 -0.71 3.57
CA VAL A 11 5.03 -0.43 2.14
C VAL A 11 5.99 0.68 1.71
N SER A 12 6.82 0.38 0.72
CA SER A 12 7.90 1.27 0.28
C SER A 12 8.15 1.25 -1.22
N GLU A 13 7.52 0.34 -1.97
CA GLU A 13 7.61 0.16 -3.42
C GLU A 13 6.20 -0.12 -4.00
N ILE A 14 6.00 0.06 -5.32
CA ILE A 14 4.69 -0.16 -5.95
C ILE A 14 4.34 -1.65 -5.98
N GLU A 15 5.36 -2.49 -6.11
CA GLU A 15 5.27 -3.96 -6.08
C GLU A 15 4.64 -4.46 -4.78
N ASP A 16 4.93 -3.81 -3.65
CA ASP A 16 4.31 -4.13 -2.35
C ASP A 16 2.77 -4.02 -2.44
N LEU A 17 2.24 -3.02 -3.15
CA LEU A 17 0.79 -2.82 -3.31
C LEU A 17 0.16 -3.96 -4.14
N MET A 18 0.84 -4.34 -5.23
CA MET A 18 0.40 -5.44 -6.09
C MET A 18 0.42 -6.77 -5.34
N GLU A 19 1.46 -7.03 -4.56
CA GLU A 19 1.59 -8.24 -3.75
C GLU A 19 0.49 -8.30 -2.68
N LEU A 20 0.30 -7.23 -1.90
CA LEU A 20 -0.74 -7.17 -0.87
C LEU A 20 -2.14 -7.39 -1.45
N SER A 21 -2.43 -6.80 -2.61
CA SER A 21 -3.70 -7.03 -3.33
C SER A 21 -3.86 -8.50 -3.73
N SER A 22 -2.81 -9.13 -4.27
CA SER A 22 -2.82 -10.53 -4.68
C SER A 22 -3.00 -11.52 -3.51
N ILE A 23 -2.50 -11.16 -2.31
CA ILE A 23 -2.67 -11.95 -1.09
C ILE A 23 -4.11 -11.82 -0.54
N GLY A 24 -4.83 -10.76 -0.90
CA GLY A 24 -6.20 -10.50 -0.48
C GLY A 24 -6.33 -9.52 0.69
N PHE A 25 -5.32 -8.67 0.93
CA PHE A 25 -5.48 -7.53 1.83
C PHE A 25 -6.46 -6.52 1.23
N THR A 26 -7.27 -5.90 2.09
CA THR A 26 -8.28 -4.91 1.67
C THR A 26 -7.75 -3.48 1.72
N GLY A 27 -6.56 -3.26 2.27
CA GLY A 27 -5.90 -1.97 2.30
C GLY A 27 -4.51 -2.03 2.93
N CYS A 28 -3.79 -0.92 2.82
CA CYS A 28 -2.50 -0.74 3.50
C CYS A 28 -2.34 0.70 4.00
N VAL A 29 -1.41 0.89 4.94
CA VAL A 29 -1.03 2.21 5.45
C VAL A 29 0.39 2.55 4.97
N ILE A 30 0.52 3.68 4.27
CA ILE A 30 1.80 4.19 3.76
C ILE A 30 2.11 5.51 4.46
N GLY A 31 3.22 5.57 5.19
CA GLY A 31 3.65 6.76 5.94
C GLY A 31 5.03 7.23 5.52
N SER A 32 6.06 6.65 6.11
CA SER A 32 7.46 7.08 5.95
C SER A 32 7.93 7.13 4.49
N ALA A 33 7.50 6.20 3.63
CA ALA A 33 7.87 6.17 2.22
C ALA A 33 7.28 7.34 1.41
N LEU A 34 6.06 7.79 1.75
CA LEU A 34 5.50 9.02 1.16
C LEU A 34 6.19 10.26 1.72
N TYR A 35 6.43 10.30 3.05
CA TYR A 35 7.06 11.44 3.71
C TYR A 35 8.50 11.68 3.23
N SER A 36 9.27 10.61 3.02
CA SER A 36 10.65 10.68 2.53
C SER A 36 10.75 10.89 1.02
N GLY A 37 9.64 10.82 0.28
CA GLY A 37 9.61 10.86 -1.17
C GLY A 37 10.11 9.59 -1.86
N LYS A 38 10.31 8.48 -1.12
CA LYS A 38 10.61 7.16 -1.72
C LYS A 38 9.47 6.71 -2.63
N LEU A 39 8.23 7.00 -2.23
CA LEU A 39 7.03 6.82 -3.05
C LEU A 39 6.41 8.17 -3.37
N ASN A 40 5.95 8.33 -4.61
CA ASN A 40 5.16 9.47 -5.03
C ASN A 40 3.66 9.17 -4.88
N LEU A 41 2.92 10.05 -4.20
CA LEU A 41 1.49 9.87 -4.00
C LEU A 41 0.72 9.74 -5.32
N MET A 42 1.02 10.58 -6.33
CA MET A 42 0.32 10.54 -7.62
C MET A 42 0.63 9.27 -8.41
N GLU A 43 1.79 8.65 -8.17
CA GLU A 43 2.12 7.35 -8.73
C GLU A 43 1.35 6.23 -8.05
N VAL A 44 1.34 6.22 -6.71
CA VAL A 44 0.57 5.26 -5.89
C VAL A 44 -0.92 5.27 -6.27
N MET A 45 -1.52 6.46 -6.46
CA MET A 45 -2.93 6.63 -6.84
C MET A 45 -3.31 6.02 -8.20
N LYS A 46 -2.36 5.56 -9.01
CA LYS A 46 -2.66 4.84 -10.27
C LYS A 46 -2.94 3.35 -10.05
N TYR A 47 -2.63 2.82 -8.87
CA TYR A 47 -2.67 1.39 -8.56
C TYR A 47 -3.72 1.04 -7.49
N VAL A 48 -4.43 2.03 -6.93
CA VAL A 48 -5.44 1.86 -5.87
C VAL A 48 -6.79 2.42 -6.28
#